data_AF-A0A7D5IAI6-F1
#
_entry.id   AF-A0A7D5IAI6-F1
#
_cell.length_a   1.000
_cell.length_b   1.000
_cell.length_c   1.000
_cell.angle_alpha   90.00
_cell.angle_beta   90.00
_cell.angle_gamma   90.00
#
_symmetry.space_group_name_H-M   'P 1'
#
loop_
_entity.id
_entity.type
_entity.pdbx_description
1 polymer ?
#
loop_
_entity_poly.entity_id
_entity_poly.type
_entity_poly.pdbx_seq_one_letter_code
_entity_poly.pdbx_strand_id
1 'polypeptide(L)'
;MKFPEPVTHEFGCFLHITDLNFYFAVVNYFSHNVDDPYNHYIKIGHRNFKFFSKQGGLYNPKTKKLAFEYMFHWKDETGASKCSYSIKPLFGAGTKTKNGKVLNLPTVGTQIHIESSYIDLDEHFDIIFEIMDFLGASRFQDKIDRSRSTIYQMARHVRYHERHEHDMVAMLQAIEQESSMLGDSKLVKTLKSGKYDMYKLDNPDFSVCNLRTEWQHSVKSYRITNFLDRVPEDPLRHPKLEVFLKSNTKLNPSISEFLSLKRDLDKLLYSLISFLNQPLEYVSDNYFNAESVFDHRHDLPEWDYKNQSHQSQHIDLGENMRAVKALAYIALQSEGCADFRDIQEGTEIPERSLWRYINYWKSEGYLDTVREHCTKVFFKTRSIWEASKQPLIDFCSAFHIGFKKIFGEVFIDSGVIRQYRERAKNLRIIKSKKSAKKSQDQEPIIVDSYRHADKLRKELNELGVHRKIGVRSSHNTMRYSRVFS
;
A
#
# COMPACT_ATOMS: atom_id res chain seq x y z
N MET A 1 22.27 20.62 11.07
CA MET A 1 20.86 20.56 11.49
C MET A 1 20.77 19.60 12.67
N LYS A 2 20.08 19.98 13.75
CA LYS A 2 19.91 19.12 14.92
C LYS A 2 18.69 18.22 14.74
N PHE A 3 18.80 16.95 15.11
CA PHE A 3 17.72 15.98 15.03
C PHE A 3 17.41 15.42 16.41
N PRO A 4 16.14 15.14 16.74
CA PRO A 4 15.79 14.44 17.96
C PRO A 4 16.13 12.97 17.81
N GLU A 5 16.35 12.30 18.93
CA GLU A 5 16.47 10.85 18.97
C GLU A 5 15.11 10.20 18.68
N PRO A 6 14.97 9.44 17.58
CA PRO A 6 13.74 8.72 17.31
C PRO A 6 13.53 7.62 18.34
N VAL A 7 12.26 7.29 18.59
CA VAL A 7 11.90 6.24 19.55
C VAL A 7 11.15 5.11 18.85
N THR A 8 11.35 3.90 19.38
CA THR A 8 10.67 2.68 18.89
C THR A 8 9.20 2.76 19.29
N HIS A 9 8.29 2.93 18.34
CA HIS A 9 6.85 2.95 18.61
C HIS A 9 6.27 1.55 18.68
N GLU A 10 6.59 0.71 17.69
CA GLU A 10 6.08 -0.65 17.56
C GLU A 10 7.26 -1.57 17.22
N PHE A 11 7.32 -2.71 17.89
CA PHE A 11 8.29 -3.75 17.59
C PHE A 11 7.61 -5.12 17.58
N GLY A 12 7.95 -5.92 16.58
CA GLY A 12 7.38 -7.24 16.39
C GLY A 12 8.38 -8.19 15.75
N CYS A 13 8.67 -9.29 16.45
CA CYS A 13 9.58 -10.30 15.96
C CYS A 13 9.16 -11.72 16.37
N PHE A 14 9.73 -12.70 15.68
CA PHE A 14 9.71 -14.10 16.06
C PHE A 14 11.11 -14.51 16.50
N LEU A 15 11.30 -14.78 17.79
CA LEU A 15 12.52 -15.40 18.27
C LEU A 15 12.43 -16.92 18.12
N HIS A 16 13.45 -17.52 17.53
CA HIS A 16 13.56 -18.95 17.37
C HIS A 16 14.49 -19.54 18.42
N ILE A 17 13.95 -20.43 19.25
CA ILE A 17 14.72 -21.25 20.18
C ILE A 17 14.83 -22.64 19.57
N THR A 18 16.05 -23.12 19.39
CA THR A 18 16.33 -24.39 18.70
C THR A 18 15.90 -25.64 19.47
N ASP A 19 15.55 -25.49 20.76
CA ASP A 19 15.13 -26.59 21.63
C ASP A 19 13.62 -26.52 21.96
N LEU A 20 12.92 -27.63 21.71
CA LEU A 20 11.50 -27.79 22.04
C LEU A 20 11.28 -27.98 23.56
N ASN A 21 12.30 -28.37 24.31
CA ASN A 21 12.21 -28.55 25.76
C ASN A 21 11.94 -27.24 26.50
N PHE A 22 12.26 -26.09 25.91
CA PHE A 22 11.84 -24.81 26.47
C PHE A 22 10.30 -24.71 26.52
N TYR A 23 9.61 -25.04 25.43
CA TYR A 23 8.15 -25.09 25.40
C TYR A 23 7.60 -26.05 26.48
N PHE A 24 8.22 -27.23 26.65
CA PHE A 24 7.78 -28.17 27.69
C PHE A 24 8.05 -27.67 29.12
N ALA A 25 9.09 -26.87 29.35
CA ALA A 25 9.31 -26.21 30.63
C ALA A 25 8.19 -25.22 30.95
N VAL A 26 7.75 -24.43 29.96
CA VAL A 26 6.61 -23.51 30.10
C VAL A 26 5.32 -24.28 30.41
N VAL A 27 5.06 -25.37 29.68
CA VAL A 27 3.90 -26.25 29.92
C VAL A 27 3.94 -26.79 31.35
N ASN A 28 5.10 -27.31 31.77
CA ASN A 28 5.28 -27.89 33.09
C ASN A 28 5.02 -26.87 34.20
N TYR A 29 5.60 -25.67 34.10
CA TYR A 29 5.33 -24.61 35.06
C TYR A 29 3.84 -24.27 35.09
N PHE A 30 3.22 -24.03 33.93
CA PHE A 30 1.82 -23.61 33.85
C PHE A 30 0.89 -24.65 34.48
N SER A 31 1.07 -25.94 34.17
CA SER A 31 0.22 -27.02 34.68
C SER A 31 0.33 -27.26 36.18
N HIS A 32 1.43 -26.85 36.83
CA HIS A 32 1.65 -27.08 38.26
C HIS A 32 1.44 -25.84 39.13
N ASN A 33 1.47 -24.63 38.56
CA ASN A 33 1.45 -23.38 39.32
C ASN A 33 0.29 -22.44 38.95
N VAL A 34 -0.51 -22.77 37.93
CA VAL A 34 -1.62 -21.91 37.47
C VAL A 34 -2.95 -22.59 37.71
N ASP A 35 -3.60 -22.20 38.81
CA ASP A 35 -4.93 -22.70 39.16
C ASP A 35 -6.06 -21.97 38.40
N ASP A 36 -5.96 -20.64 38.27
CA ASP A 36 -6.88 -19.81 37.48
C ASP A 36 -6.16 -19.18 36.27
N PRO A 37 -6.31 -19.76 35.07
CA PRO A 37 -5.72 -19.22 33.83
C PRO A 37 -6.15 -17.79 33.48
N TYR A 38 -7.26 -17.28 34.02
CA TYR A 38 -7.75 -15.93 33.72
C TYR A 38 -7.20 -14.87 34.68
N ASN A 39 -6.70 -15.27 35.85
CA ASN A 39 -6.29 -14.35 36.91
C ASN A 39 -4.91 -14.68 37.51
N HIS A 40 -4.02 -15.28 36.72
CA HIS A 40 -2.65 -15.54 37.13
C HIS A 40 -1.69 -14.46 36.64
N TYR A 41 -0.86 -13.96 37.56
CA TYR A 41 0.10 -12.90 37.31
C TYR A 41 1.47 -13.30 37.84
N ILE A 42 2.52 -12.95 37.10
CA ILE A 42 3.91 -13.15 37.49
C ILE A 42 4.64 -11.81 37.47
N LYS A 43 5.53 -11.61 38.45
CA LYS A 43 6.35 -10.41 38.53
C LYS A 43 7.71 -10.66 37.90
N ILE A 44 8.03 -9.89 36.87
CA ILE A 44 9.31 -9.91 36.14
C ILE A 44 9.87 -8.49 36.19
N GLY A 45 11.01 -8.30 36.84
CA GLY A 45 11.52 -6.99 37.24
C GLY A 45 10.48 -6.14 37.97
N HIS A 46 10.18 -4.96 37.42
CA HIS A 46 9.16 -4.03 37.91
C HIS A 46 7.78 -4.26 37.29
N ARG A 47 7.62 -5.22 36.37
CA ARG A 47 6.41 -5.44 35.58
C ARG A 47 5.62 -6.63 36.12
N ASN A 48 4.30 -6.48 36.12
CA ASN A 48 3.38 -7.55 36.51
C ASN A 48 2.68 -8.12 35.27
N PHE A 49 3.18 -9.25 34.77
CA PHE A 49 2.67 -9.90 33.56
C PHE A 49 1.47 -10.77 33.89
N LYS A 50 0.39 -10.59 33.14
CA LYS A 50 -0.68 -11.59 33.09
C LYS A 50 -0.19 -12.79 32.30
N PHE A 51 -0.24 -13.97 32.92
CA PHE A 51 0.21 -15.21 32.30
C PHE A 51 -0.96 -16.18 32.10
N PHE A 52 -1.25 -16.49 30.84
CA PHE A 52 -2.39 -17.32 30.46
C PHE A 52 -2.07 -18.22 29.27
N SER A 53 -2.95 -19.16 28.96
CA SER A 53 -2.81 -20.03 27.81
C SER A 53 -4.07 -20.02 26.94
N LYS A 54 -3.90 -20.33 25.66
CA LYS A 54 -5.00 -20.51 24.70
C LYS A 54 -4.70 -21.69 23.79
N GLN A 55 -5.75 -22.29 23.22
CA GLN A 55 -5.56 -23.34 22.22
C GLN A 55 -4.93 -22.75 20.95
N GLY A 56 -3.78 -23.29 20.55
CA GLY A 56 -3.02 -22.84 19.39
C GLY A 56 -3.49 -23.43 18.07
N GLY A 57 -2.77 -23.07 17.01
CA GLY A 57 -3.08 -23.48 15.64
C GLY A 57 -2.48 -24.80 15.16
N LEU A 58 -1.61 -25.45 15.94
CA LEU A 58 -0.81 -26.62 15.51
C LEU A 58 -1.20 -27.89 16.26
N TYR A 59 -1.33 -29.01 15.54
CA TYR A 59 -1.50 -30.33 16.15
C TYR A 59 -0.16 -30.86 16.64
N ASN A 60 -0.13 -31.32 17.89
CA ASN A 60 0.99 -32.09 18.41
C ASN A 60 1.03 -33.47 17.71
N PRO A 61 2.15 -33.83 17.07
CA PRO A 61 2.24 -35.07 16.29
C PRO A 61 2.11 -36.34 17.14
N LYS A 62 2.47 -36.28 18.43
CA LYS A 62 2.37 -37.42 19.36
C LYS A 62 0.95 -37.61 19.89
N THR A 63 0.32 -36.53 20.36
CA THR A 63 -0.99 -36.63 21.04
C THR A 63 -2.19 -36.46 20.11
N LYS A 64 -1.97 -35.97 18.88
CA LYS A 64 -3.01 -35.60 17.90
C LYS A 64 -4.02 -34.55 18.43
N LYS A 65 -3.70 -33.87 19.53
CA LYS A 65 -4.46 -32.74 20.08
C LYS A 65 -3.80 -31.42 19.65
N LEU A 66 -4.57 -30.34 19.65
CA LEU A 66 -4.01 -29.01 19.42
C LEU A 66 -3.06 -28.64 20.56
N ALA A 67 -1.88 -28.16 20.21
CA ALA A 67 -0.94 -27.57 21.15
C ALA A 67 -1.48 -26.23 21.66
N PHE A 68 -1.06 -25.85 22.86
CA PHE A 68 -1.41 -24.56 23.45
C PHE A 68 -0.35 -23.51 23.08
N GLU A 69 -0.78 -22.26 23.14
CA GLU A 69 0.11 -21.09 23.13
C GLU A 69 0.05 -20.47 24.52
N TYR A 70 1.21 -20.17 25.08
CA TYR A 70 1.38 -19.61 26.42
C TYR A 70 1.79 -18.15 26.28
N MET A 71 1.10 -17.26 26.97
CA MET A 71 1.19 -15.82 26.73
C MET A 71 1.51 -15.06 28.00
N PHE A 72 2.59 -14.29 27.97
CA PHE A 72 2.89 -13.25 28.96
C PHE A 72 2.48 -11.90 28.38
N HIS A 73 1.55 -11.21 29.03
CA HIS A 73 1.07 -9.91 28.58
C HIS A 73 1.21 -8.87 29.68
N TRP A 74 1.81 -7.73 29.33
CA TRP A 74 1.91 -6.58 30.21
C TRP A 74 1.53 -5.30 29.45
N LYS A 75 0.96 -4.35 30.18
CA LYS A 75 0.70 -2.98 29.75
C LYS A 75 0.94 -2.05 30.92
N ASP A 76 1.40 -0.84 30.64
CA ASP A 76 1.47 0.22 31.64
C ASP A 76 0.08 0.75 32.03
N GLU A 77 0.04 1.70 32.96
CA GLU A 77 -1.20 2.29 33.48
C GLU A 77 -2.00 3.00 32.40
N THR A 78 -1.31 3.62 31.42
CA THR A 78 -1.95 4.35 30.31
C THR A 78 -2.41 3.42 29.19
N GLY A 79 -1.84 2.22 29.10
CA GLY A 79 -2.00 1.26 28.02
C GLY A 79 -1.21 1.60 26.74
N ALA A 80 -0.38 2.65 26.75
CA ALA A 80 0.39 3.09 25.59
C ALA A 80 1.67 2.26 25.41
N SER A 81 2.39 1.95 26.49
CA SER A 81 3.45 0.93 26.46
C SER A 81 2.88 -0.43 26.85
N LYS A 82 3.16 -1.43 26.01
CA LYS A 82 2.72 -2.81 26.23
C LYS A 82 3.70 -3.77 25.58
N CYS A 83 3.75 -4.98 26.11
CA CYS A 83 4.40 -6.09 25.44
C CYS A 83 3.61 -7.39 25.62
N SER A 84 3.75 -8.28 24.63
CA SER A 84 3.19 -9.62 24.65
C SER A 84 4.24 -10.59 24.14
N TYR A 85 4.44 -11.68 24.88
CA TYR A 85 5.30 -12.79 24.51
C TYR A 85 4.44 -14.03 24.38
N SER A 86 4.21 -14.49 23.15
CA SER A 86 3.44 -15.70 22.85
C SER A 86 4.39 -16.85 22.52
N ILE A 87 4.50 -17.83 23.41
CA ILE A 87 5.37 -18.99 23.28
C ILE A 87 4.57 -20.14 22.67
N LYS A 88 5.07 -20.67 21.55
CA LYS A 88 4.43 -21.75 20.80
C LYS A 88 5.45 -22.77 20.30
N PRO A 89 5.04 -24.04 20.14
CA PRO A 89 5.96 -25.07 19.67
C PRO A 89 6.14 -25.03 18.16
N LEU A 90 7.31 -25.44 17.70
CA LEU A 90 7.59 -25.76 16.31
C LEU A 90 7.91 -27.27 16.25
N PHE A 91 6.96 -28.09 15.79
CA PHE A 91 7.14 -29.55 15.75
C PHE A 91 7.90 -30.04 14.51
N GLY A 92 8.38 -29.13 13.64
CA GLY A 92 9.15 -29.47 12.44
C GLY A 92 8.29 -29.91 11.25
N ALA A 93 8.93 -30.61 10.31
CA ALA A 93 8.30 -31.07 9.08
C ALA A 93 7.11 -32.00 9.34
N GLY A 94 6.03 -31.82 8.58
CA GLY A 94 4.81 -32.64 8.71
C GLY A 94 3.82 -32.14 9.78
N THR A 95 4.10 -31.01 10.44
CA THR A 95 3.18 -30.40 11.41
C THR A 95 1.85 -30.04 10.73
N LYS A 96 0.73 -30.53 11.26
CA LYS A 96 -0.61 -30.19 10.75
C LYS A 96 -1.17 -28.97 11.47
N THR A 97 -1.77 -28.04 10.74
CA THR A 97 -2.55 -26.95 11.33
C THR A 97 -3.96 -27.39 11.67
N LYS A 98 -4.68 -26.60 12.49
CA LYS A 98 -6.11 -26.76 12.78
C LYS A 98 -6.98 -26.87 11.52
N ASN A 99 -6.54 -26.26 10.42
CA ASN A 99 -7.25 -26.26 9.14
C ASN A 99 -6.84 -27.42 8.22
N GLY A 100 -6.05 -28.38 8.71
CA GLY A 100 -5.60 -29.55 7.95
C GLY A 100 -4.41 -29.30 7.01
N LYS A 101 -3.89 -28.07 6.93
CA LYS A 101 -2.69 -27.77 6.12
C LYS A 101 -1.46 -28.41 6.77
N VAL A 102 -0.70 -29.17 5.98
CA VAL A 102 0.60 -29.70 6.41
C VAL A 102 1.65 -28.62 6.19
N LEU A 103 2.38 -28.26 7.25
CA LEU A 103 3.50 -27.33 7.20
C LEU A 103 4.80 -28.12 7.11
N ASN A 104 5.67 -27.70 6.20
CA ASN A 104 7.05 -28.17 6.16
C ASN A 104 7.93 -27.16 6.91
N LEU A 105 7.77 -27.12 8.25
CA LEU A 105 8.60 -26.22 9.07
C LEU A 105 10.04 -26.75 9.05
N PRO A 106 11.03 -25.93 8.69
CA PRO A 106 12.40 -26.40 8.46
C PRO A 106 13.07 -26.94 9.72
N THR A 107 12.55 -26.62 10.92
CA THR A 107 13.16 -27.05 12.18
C THR A 107 12.15 -27.34 13.27
N VAL A 108 12.58 -28.18 14.20
CA VAL A 108 11.95 -28.39 15.51
C VAL A 108 12.48 -27.35 16.49
N GLY A 109 11.65 -26.89 17.42
CA GLY A 109 12.06 -25.94 18.46
C GLY A 109 10.88 -25.23 19.11
N THR A 110 11.14 -24.05 19.67
CA THR A 110 10.13 -23.15 20.24
C THR A 110 10.20 -21.80 19.54
N GLN A 111 9.05 -21.16 19.31
CA GLN A 111 8.98 -19.79 18.81
C GLN A 111 8.38 -18.88 19.88
N ILE A 112 9.05 -17.78 20.17
CA ILE A 112 8.48 -16.67 20.95
C ILE A 112 8.08 -15.59 19.96
N HIS A 113 6.78 -15.34 19.86
CA HIS A 113 6.24 -14.22 19.09
C HIS A 113 6.11 -13.01 20.01
N ILE A 114 6.84 -11.95 19.70
CA ILE A 114 6.91 -10.71 20.46
C ILE A 114 6.12 -9.64 19.72
N GLU A 115 5.27 -8.93 20.45
CA GLU A 115 4.59 -7.71 20.01
C GLU A 115 4.67 -6.66 21.11
N SER A 116 5.20 -5.48 20.82
CA SER A 116 5.37 -4.43 21.81
C SER A 116 5.27 -3.01 21.27
N SER A 117 5.13 -2.07 22.19
CA SER A 117 5.28 -0.65 21.95
C SER A 117 6.16 0.02 23.01
N TYR A 118 7.02 0.93 22.56
CA TYR A 118 7.96 1.69 23.41
C TYR A 118 8.94 0.81 24.21
N ILE A 119 9.33 -0.34 23.67
CA ILE A 119 10.33 -1.25 24.25
C ILE A 119 11.33 -1.59 23.14
N ASP A 120 12.62 -1.40 23.40
CA ASP A 120 13.68 -1.70 22.43
C ASP A 120 14.15 -3.16 22.54
N LEU A 121 14.90 -3.64 21.56
CA LEU A 121 15.29 -5.05 21.47
C LEU A 121 16.08 -5.56 22.69
N ASP A 122 16.99 -4.76 23.23
CA ASP A 122 17.83 -5.19 24.36
C ASP A 122 16.96 -5.45 25.60
N GLU A 123 16.00 -4.57 25.87
CA GLU A 123 15.04 -4.76 26.96
C GLU A 123 14.14 -5.99 26.74
N HIS A 124 13.82 -6.33 25.49
CA HIS A 124 13.13 -7.59 25.20
C HIS A 124 13.96 -8.82 25.58
N PHE A 125 15.28 -8.79 25.34
CA PHE A 125 16.15 -9.89 25.77
C PHE A 125 16.22 -9.99 27.29
N ASP A 126 16.34 -8.88 27.99
CA ASP A 126 16.34 -8.85 29.47
C ASP A 126 15.06 -9.48 30.03
N ILE A 127 13.89 -9.06 29.54
CA ILE A 127 12.60 -9.60 29.97
C ILE A 127 12.49 -11.10 29.67
N ILE A 128 12.96 -11.55 28.51
CA ILE A 128 12.88 -12.97 28.13
C ILE A 128 13.81 -13.82 28.98
N PHE A 129 15.01 -13.33 29.28
CA PHE A 129 15.95 -14.02 30.14
C PHE A 129 15.43 -14.13 31.57
N GLU A 130 14.83 -13.07 32.11
CA GLU A 130 14.15 -13.13 33.40
C GLU A 130 12.95 -14.09 33.40
N ILE A 131 12.15 -14.14 32.32
CA ILE A 131 11.08 -15.14 32.16
C ILE A 131 11.67 -16.55 32.16
N MET A 132 12.77 -16.79 31.43
CA MET A 132 13.43 -18.09 31.41
C MET A 132 13.94 -18.48 32.80
N ASP A 133 14.52 -17.54 33.54
CA ASP A 133 15.02 -17.80 34.90
C ASP A 133 13.87 -18.12 35.86
N PHE A 134 12.79 -17.33 35.81
CA PHE A 134 11.58 -17.57 36.61
C PHE A 134 10.99 -18.96 36.36
N LEU A 135 11.03 -19.45 35.11
CA LEU A 135 10.54 -20.79 34.74
C LEU A 135 11.54 -21.92 35.05
N GLY A 136 12.71 -21.65 35.64
CA GLY A 136 13.77 -22.65 35.85
C GLY A 136 14.37 -23.15 34.52
N ALA A 137 14.42 -22.28 33.52
CA ALA A 137 14.70 -22.58 32.13
C ALA A 137 15.89 -21.76 31.56
N SER A 138 16.73 -21.19 32.43
CA SER A 138 17.92 -20.37 32.09
C SER A 138 18.86 -21.01 31.07
N ARG A 139 19.01 -22.34 31.12
CA ARG A 139 19.82 -23.14 30.18
C ARG A 139 19.44 -22.99 28.69
N PHE A 140 18.29 -22.39 28.36
CA PHE A 140 17.86 -22.16 26.98
C PHE A 140 18.17 -20.75 26.46
N GLN A 141 18.73 -19.85 27.26
CA GLN A 141 19.09 -18.48 26.83
C GLN A 141 20.03 -18.51 25.61
N ASP A 142 21.08 -19.35 25.66
CA ASP A 142 22.04 -19.54 24.56
C ASP A 142 21.48 -20.32 23.36
N LYS A 143 20.23 -20.80 23.44
CA LYS A 143 19.57 -21.54 22.35
C LYS A 143 18.74 -20.64 21.43
N ILE A 144 18.69 -19.33 21.71
CA ILE A 144 18.05 -18.35 20.83
C ILE A 144 18.93 -18.14 19.59
N ASP A 145 18.43 -18.56 18.43
CA ASP A 145 19.10 -18.37 17.15
C ASP A 145 18.71 -17.02 16.54
N ARG A 146 19.57 -16.02 16.72
CA ARG A 146 19.35 -14.65 16.23
C ARG A 146 19.28 -14.56 14.71
N SER A 147 20.01 -15.42 13.99
CA SER A 147 20.03 -15.43 12.51
C SER A 147 18.72 -15.95 11.91
N ARG A 148 18.07 -16.89 12.60
CA ARG A 148 16.79 -17.49 12.19
C ARG A 148 15.58 -16.81 12.81
N SER A 149 15.81 -15.93 13.78
CA SER A 149 14.81 -15.06 14.37
C SER A 149 14.53 -13.90 13.43
N THR A 150 13.27 -13.55 13.23
CA THR A 150 12.84 -12.62 12.18
C THR A 150 12.10 -11.43 12.77
N ILE A 151 12.49 -10.22 12.40
CA ILE A 151 11.78 -8.98 12.70
C ILE A 151 10.77 -8.76 11.58
N TYR A 152 9.47 -8.75 11.91
CA TYR A 152 8.42 -8.54 10.93
C TYR A 152 7.77 -7.15 11.05
N GLN A 153 8.03 -6.43 12.14
CA GLN A 153 7.52 -5.10 12.40
C GLN A 153 8.53 -4.32 13.23
N MET A 154 8.86 -3.12 12.78
CA MET A 154 9.60 -2.13 13.55
C MET A 154 9.15 -0.77 13.06
N ALA A 155 8.76 0.10 13.97
CA ALA A 155 8.35 1.46 13.69
C ALA A 155 9.14 2.44 14.54
N ARG A 156 9.72 3.45 13.91
CA ARG A 156 10.47 4.52 14.56
C ARG A 156 9.76 5.84 14.27
N HIS A 157 9.66 6.71 15.27
CA HIS A 157 8.99 7.99 15.09
C HIS A 157 9.67 9.13 15.84
N VAL A 158 9.32 10.34 15.39
CA VAL A 158 9.55 11.59 16.10
C VAL A 158 8.22 12.33 16.26
N ARG A 159 8.16 13.22 17.24
CA ARG A 159 7.01 14.10 17.47
C ARG A 159 7.35 15.53 17.14
N TYR A 160 6.45 16.19 16.46
CA TYR A 160 6.67 17.56 16.02
C TYR A 160 5.46 18.44 16.35
N HIS A 161 5.69 19.74 16.43
CA HIS A 161 4.66 20.71 16.76
C HIS A 161 3.61 20.79 15.63
N GLU A 162 2.32 20.86 15.98
CA GLU A 162 1.20 20.81 15.03
C GLU A 162 1.26 21.83 13.88
N ARG A 163 1.89 22.98 14.12
CA ARG A 163 2.16 24.00 13.09
C ARG A 163 2.91 23.48 11.85
N HIS A 164 3.69 22.41 12.00
CA HIS A 164 4.48 21.80 10.90
C HIS A 164 3.76 20.63 10.21
N GLU A 165 2.53 20.30 10.61
CA GLU A 165 1.77 19.18 10.01
C GLU A 165 1.53 19.40 8.52
N HIS A 166 1.22 20.64 8.13
CA HIS A 166 1.03 20.99 6.72
C HIS A 166 2.31 20.75 5.89
N ASP A 167 3.47 21.16 6.41
CA ASP A 167 4.76 20.97 5.74
C ASP A 167 5.10 19.49 5.56
N MET A 168 4.89 18.69 6.62
CA MET A 168 5.10 17.23 6.59
C MET A 168 4.20 16.56 5.57
N VAL A 169 2.91 16.92 5.56
CA VAL A 169 1.94 16.37 4.60
C VAL A 169 2.28 16.80 3.17
N ALA A 170 2.69 18.05 2.95
CA ALA A 170 3.08 18.55 1.63
C ALA A 170 4.32 17.80 1.09
N MET A 171 5.33 17.57 1.93
CA MET A 171 6.49 16.77 1.56
C MET A 171 6.09 15.34 1.19
N LEU A 172 5.25 14.67 2.01
CA LEU A 172 4.77 13.32 1.67
C LEU A 172 3.91 13.30 0.39
N GLN A 173 3.16 14.36 0.11
CA GLN A 173 2.41 14.51 -1.14
C GLN A 173 3.32 14.62 -2.37
N ALA A 174 4.43 15.36 -2.26
CA ALA A 174 5.42 15.43 -3.32
C ALA A 174 6.06 14.05 -3.57
N ILE A 175 6.40 13.31 -2.52
CA ILE A 175 6.92 11.93 -2.65
C ILE A 175 5.88 11.03 -3.31
N GLU A 176 4.60 11.11 -2.92
CA GLU A 176 3.50 10.38 -3.58
C GLU A 176 3.44 10.70 -5.08
N GLN A 177 3.47 11.98 -5.43
CA GLN A 177 3.36 12.44 -6.81
C GLN A 177 4.50 11.89 -7.66
N GLU A 178 5.75 12.14 -7.27
CA GLU A 178 6.93 11.70 -8.02
C GLU A 178 7.03 10.17 -8.09
N SER A 179 6.79 9.48 -6.96
CA SER A 179 6.80 8.01 -6.92
C SER A 179 5.72 7.40 -7.83
N SER A 180 4.56 8.06 -7.95
CA SER A 180 3.49 7.61 -8.85
C SER A 180 3.82 7.82 -10.33
N MET A 181 4.66 8.80 -10.68
CA MET A 181 5.07 9.08 -12.06
C MET A 181 6.05 8.05 -12.61
N LEU A 182 6.83 7.39 -11.75
CA LEU A 182 7.78 6.34 -12.14
C LEU A 182 7.11 5.00 -12.54
N GLY A 183 5.79 4.87 -12.38
CA GLY A 183 5.04 3.68 -12.79
C GLY A 183 5.24 2.45 -11.89
N ASP A 184 6.04 2.58 -10.82
CA ASP A 184 6.36 1.48 -9.90
C ASP A 184 5.37 1.36 -8.72
N SER A 185 4.42 0.43 -8.89
CA SER A 185 3.76 -0.32 -7.82
C SER A 185 2.73 0.40 -6.91
N LYS A 186 2.12 -0.42 -6.04
CA LYS A 186 0.85 -0.20 -5.33
C LYS A 186 0.99 0.83 -4.21
N LEU A 187 1.08 2.11 -4.53
CA LEU A 187 0.94 3.17 -3.54
C LEU A 187 -0.47 3.09 -2.92
N VAL A 188 -0.54 2.69 -1.64
CA VAL A 188 -1.80 2.69 -0.88
C VAL A 188 -1.82 3.91 0.03
N LYS A 189 -2.62 4.89 -0.36
CA LYS A 189 -2.89 6.09 0.43
C LYS A 189 -3.98 5.81 1.46
N THR A 190 -3.70 6.10 2.72
CA THR A 190 -4.71 6.11 3.79
C THR A 190 -4.76 7.51 4.39
N LEU A 191 -5.94 8.15 4.31
CA LEU A 191 -6.15 9.50 4.85
C LEU A 191 -6.80 9.52 6.25
N LYS A 192 -7.49 8.43 6.60
CA LYS A 192 -8.16 8.25 7.89
C LYS A 192 -8.11 6.80 8.31
N SER A 193 -7.90 6.54 9.60
CA SER A 193 -8.02 5.20 10.19
C SER A 193 -8.62 5.29 11.58
N GLY A 194 -9.87 4.86 11.73
CA GLY A 194 -10.58 4.94 13.00
C GLY A 194 -10.64 6.37 13.54
N LYS A 195 -9.94 6.63 14.66
CA LYS A 195 -9.88 7.94 15.34
C LYS A 195 -8.71 8.81 14.89
N TYR A 196 -8.00 8.45 13.81
CA TYR A 196 -6.79 9.15 13.39
C TYR A 196 -6.98 9.80 12.02
N ASP A 197 -6.60 11.07 11.94
CA ASP A 197 -6.29 11.75 10.68
C ASP A 197 -4.84 11.46 10.35
N MET A 198 -4.58 10.91 9.17
CA MET A 198 -3.25 10.49 8.78
C MET A 198 -2.98 10.74 7.32
N TYR A 199 -1.72 10.86 6.96
CA TYR A 199 -1.26 10.76 5.59
C TYR A 199 -0.21 9.66 5.55
N LYS A 200 -0.61 8.49 5.07
CA LYS A 200 0.23 7.29 5.01
C LYS A 200 0.52 6.89 3.57
N LEU A 201 1.79 6.62 3.28
CA LEU A 201 2.30 6.03 2.06
C LEU A 201 2.79 4.61 2.36
N ASP A 202 2.18 3.61 1.72
CA ASP A 202 2.71 2.25 1.69
C ASP A 202 3.52 2.04 0.40
N ASN A 203 4.78 1.59 0.53
CA ASN A 203 5.73 1.35 -0.56
C ASN A 203 6.02 2.58 -1.45
N PRO A 204 6.36 3.76 -0.88
CA PRO A 204 6.89 4.84 -1.70
C PRO A 204 8.25 4.44 -2.31
N ASP A 205 8.51 4.88 -3.53
CA ASP A 205 9.83 4.84 -4.11
C ASP A 205 10.62 6.06 -3.63
N PHE A 206 11.53 5.84 -2.68
CA PHE A 206 12.37 6.91 -2.12
C PHE A 206 13.50 7.34 -3.06
N SER A 207 13.76 6.63 -4.16
CA SER A 207 14.79 7.04 -5.12
C SER A 207 14.49 8.41 -5.75
N VAL A 208 13.21 8.80 -5.83
CA VAL A 208 12.75 10.12 -6.30
C VAL A 208 13.32 11.29 -5.51
N CYS A 209 13.68 11.06 -4.25
CA CYS A 209 14.24 12.06 -3.33
C CYS A 209 15.68 11.70 -2.95
N ASN A 210 16.39 11.02 -3.85
CA ASN A 210 17.79 10.61 -3.70
C ASN A 210 18.06 9.73 -2.47
N LEU A 211 17.04 9.00 -2.03
CA LEU A 211 17.12 8.12 -0.88
C LEU A 211 17.22 6.66 -1.30
N ARG A 212 18.19 5.96 -0.71
CA ARG A 212 18.37 4.52 -0.85
C ARG A 212 18.11 3.88 0.50
N THR A 213 17.12 3.01 0.56
CA THR A 213 16.79 2.22 1.74
C THR A 213 17.13 0.76 1.49
N GLU A 214 17.63 0.09 2.51
CA GLU A 214 18.00 -1.33 2.42
C GLU A 214 16.75 -2.22 2.46
N TRP A 215 15.75 -1.83 3.24
CA TRP A 215 14.45 -2.50 3.30
C TRP A 215 13.34 -1.68 2.65
N GLN A 216 12.21 -2.34 2.41
CA GLN A 216 10.97 -1.68 2.03
C GLN A 216 10.34 -1.06 3.27
N HIS A 217 10.01 0.22 3.17
CA HIS A 217 9.39 0.97 4.25
C HIS A 217 8.06 1.55 3.84
N SER A 218 7.30 1.91 4.85
CA SER A 218 6.16 2.79 4.72
C SER A 218 6.37 3.96 5.65
N VAL A 219 5.76 5.10 5.31
CA VAL A 219 5.82 6.32 6.10
C VAL A 219 4.41 6.81 6.39
N LYS A 220 4.18 7.35 7.59
CA LYS A 220 2.93 8.02 7.94
C LYS A 220 3.20 9.26 8.79
N SER A 221 2.48 10.32 8.46
CA SER A 221 2.28 11.47 9.34
C SER A 221 0.86 11.40 9.90
N TYR A 222 0.65 11.49 11.21
CA TYR A 222 -0.70 11.34 11.78
C TYR A 222 -0.91 11.98 13.15
N ARG A 223 -2.18 12.25 13.48
CA ARG A 223 -2.66 12.64 14.82
C ARG A 223 -4.08 12.13 15.08
N ILE A 224 -4.54 12.19 16.33
CA ILE A 224 -5.92 11.81 16.67
C ILE A 224 -6.91 12.90 16.27
N THR A 225 -8.12 12.55 15.82
CA THR A 225 -9.13 13.50 15.33
C THR A 225 -9.63 14.46 16.40
N ASN A 226 -9.60 14.07 17.67
CA ASN A 226 -10.06 14.87 18.81
C ASN A 226 -8.91 15.53 19.59
N PHE A 227 -7.82 15.86 18.91
CA PHE A 227 -6.62 16.44 19.53
C PHE A 227 -6.89 17.77 20.24
N LEU A 228 -7.85 18.57 19.78
CA LEU A 228 -8.24 19.84 20.41
C LEU A 228 -8.83 19.66 21.81
N ASP A 229 -9.38 18.47 22.12
CA ASP A 229 -9.95 18.15 23.43
C ASP A 229 -8.87 17.70 24.43
N ARG A 230 -7.60 17.65 24.02
CA ARG A 230 -6.50 17.09 24.81
C ARG A 230 -5.56 18.19 25.32
N VAL A 231 -5.04 17.98 26.52
CA VAL A 231 -4.06 18.90 27.13
C VAL A 231 -2.73 18.89 26.37
N PRO A 232 -1.94 19.97 26.41
CA PRO A 232 -0.63 20.06 25.73
C PRO A 232 0.33 18.91 26.08
N GLU A 233 0.21 18.31 27.25
CA GLU A 233 1.10 17.24 27.71
C GLU A 233 0.69 15.86 27.17
N ASP A 234 -0.48 15.74 26.53
CA ASP A 234 -1.00 14.46 26.06
C ASP A 234 -0.24 13.98 24.82
N PRO A 235 0.38 12.77 24.87
CA PRO A 235 1.02 12.10 23.74
C PRO A 235 0.18 12.07 22.45
N LEU A 236 -1.14 12.03 22.56
CA LEU A 236 -2.04 11.88 21.42
C LEU A 236 -2.46 13.22 20.81
N ARG A 237 -2.16 14.34 21.48
CA ARG A 237 -2.41 15.68 20.93
C ARG A 237 -1.50 15.98 19.75
N HIS A 238 -0.21 15.69 19.90
CA HIS A 238 0.81 16.10 18.93
C HIS A 238 0.95 15.11 17.78
N PRO A 239 1.12 15.62 16.55
CA PRO A 239 1.34 14.76 15.40
C PRO A 239 2.68 14.04 15.47
N LYS A 240 2.75 12.90 14.76
CA LYS A 240 3.95 12.07 14.64
C LYS A 240 4.33 11.88 13.19
N LEU A 241 5.62 11.90 12.90
CA LEU A 241 6.19 11.33 11.68
C LEU A 241 6.76 9.96 12.04
N GLU A 242 6.24 8.91 11.43
CA GLU A 242 6.64 7.54 11.70
C GLU A 242 6.99 6.81 10.40
N VAL A 243 8.12 6.11 10.42
CA VAL A 243 8.52 5.15 9.39
C VAL A 243 8.54 3.76 9.99
N PHE A 244 8.10 2.80 9.19
CA PHE A 244 7.99 1.42 9.62
C PHE A 244 8.40 0.46 8.52
N LEU A 245 9.04 -0.62 8.96
CA LEU A 245 9.38 -1.76 8.12
C LEU A 245 8.10 -2.33 7.50
N LYS A 246 8.08 -2.44 6.17
CA LYS A 246 7.03 -3.15 5.48
C LYS A 246 7.33 -4.64 5.45
N SER A 247 6.60 -5.39 6.27
CA SER A 247 6.78 -6.84 6.36
C SER A 247 6.62 -7.54 5.01
N ASN A 248 7.65 -8.30 4.63
CA ASN A 248 7.61 -9.26 3.54
C ASN A 248 8.12 -10.60 4.07
N THR A 249 7.24 -11.61 4.07
CA THR A 249 7.53 -12.93 4.65
C THR A 249 8.77 -13.63 4.07
N LYS A 250 9.29 -13.19 2.92
CA LYS A 250 10.52 -13.72 2.31
C LYS A 250 11.77 -12.88 2.54
N LEU A 251 11.65 -11.60 2.91
CA LEU A 251 12.73 -10.62 2.93
C LEU A 251 12.82 -9.85 4.26
N ASN A 252 12.14 -10.34 5.29
CA ASN A 252 12.18 -9.69 6.59
C ASN A 252 13.59 -9.83 7.22
N PRO A 253 14.10 -8.76 7.85
CA PRO A 253 15.39 -8.79 8.53
C PRO A 253 15.41 -9.76 9.69
N SER A 254 16.58 -10.34 9.95
CA SER A 254 16.87 -11.14 11.12
C SER A 254 17.14 -10.28 12.36
N ILE A 255 17.17 -10.90 13.53
CA ILE A 255 17.59 -10.19 14.76
C ILE A 255 19.06 -9.74 14.67
N SER A 256 19.91 -10.48 13.96
CA SER A 256 21.29 -10.07 13.70
C SER A 256 21.41 -8.77 12.89
N GLU A 257 20.39 -8.45 12.09
CA GLU A 257 20.33 -7.24 11.26
C GLU A 257 19.62 -6.06 11.96
N PHE A 258 19.22 -6.22 13.23
CA PHE A 258 18.45 -5.22 13.98
C PHE A 258 19.08 -3.83 13.95
N LEU A 259 20.38 -3.70 14.23
CA LEU A 259 21.05 -2.41 14.27
C LEU A 259 21.10 -1.74 12.89
N SER A 260 21.27 -2.54 11.83
CA SER A 260 21.22 -2.04 10.46
C SER A 260 19.82 -1.55 10.10
N LEU A 261 18.77 -2.30 10.48
CA LEU A 261 17.37 -1.89 10.31
C LEU A 261 17.04 -0.61 11.06
N LYS A 262 17.44 -0.53 12.33
CA LYS A 262 17.25 0.67 13.18
C LYS A 262 17.90 1.88 12.52
N ARG A 263 19.14 1.74 12.05
CA ARG A 263 19.88 2.79 11.34
C ARG A 263 19.21 3.20 10.03
N ASP A 264 18.68 2.26 9.25
CA ASP A 264 18.01 2.55 7.98
C ASP A 264 16.70 3.34 8.20
N LEU A 265 15.89 2.94 9.19
CA LEU A 265 14.69 3.68 9.60
C LEU A 265 15.03 5.07 10.14
N ASP A 266 16.04 5.19 11.01
CA ASP A 266 16.44 6.47 11.59
C ASP A 266 17.01 7.41 10.51
N LYS A 267 17.85 6.90 9.60
CA LYS A 267 18.36 7.68 8.45
C LYS A 267 17.23 8.18 7.54
N LEU A 268 16.22 7.34 7.29
CA LEU A 268 15.05 7.72 6.53
C LEU A 268 14.27 8.85 7.24
N LEU A 269 14.06 8.78 8.56
CA LEU A 269 13.45 9.87 9.32
C LEU A 269 14.22 11.18 9.17
N TYR A 270 15.53 11.15 9.40
CA TYR A 270 16.34 12.37 9.35
C TYR A 270 16.33 13.00 7.97
N SER A 271 16.37 12.18 6.92
CA SER A 271 16.34 12.66 5.55
C SER A 271 15.00 13.30 5.18
N LEU A 272 13.88 12.69 5.61
CA LEU A 272 12.56 13.29 5.43
C LEU A 272 12.44 14.62 6.18
N ILE A 273 12.95 14.69 7.41
CA ILE A 273 12.95 15.92 8.20
C ILE A 273 13.82 17.00 7.55
N SER A 274 14.99 16.64 6.99
CA SER A 274 15.89 17.61 6.38
C SER A 274 15.31 18.26 5.13
N PHE A 275 14.47 17.55 4.37
CA PHE A 275 13.82 18.11 3.17
C PHE A 275 12.94 19.33 3.46
N LEU A 276 12.47 19.50 4.70
CA LEU A 276 11.69 20.67 5.10
C LEU A 276 12.49 21.98 5.03
N ASN A 277 13.82 21.92 5.04
CA ASN A 277 14.73 23.07 4.96
C ASN A 277 14.41 24.19 5.99
N GLN A 278 13.78 23.82 7.11
CA GLN A 278 13.42 24.73 8.20
C GLN A 278 13.58 24.01 9.55
N PRO A 279 13.93 24.74 10.63
CA PRO A 279 14.04 24.14 11.95
C PRO A 279 12.67 23.64 12.41
N LEU A 280 12.54 22.33 12.58
CA LEU A 280 11.33 21.72 13.11
C LEU A 280 11.31 21.89 14.63
N GLU A 281 10.16 22.28 15.17
CA GLU A 281 9.93 22.23 16.60
C GLU A 281 9.43 20.85 17.01
N TYR A 282 10.12 20.23 17.96
CA TYR A 282 9.80 18.92 18.52
C TYR A 282 9.09 19.10 19.87
N VAL A 283 8.18 18.16 20.19
CA VAL A 283 7.39 18.24 21.42
C VAL A 283 7.58 16.98 22.24
N SER A 284 8.04 17.14 23.48
CA SER A 284 8.22 16.03 24.42
C SER A 284 6.88 15.45 24.88
N ASP A 285 6.90 14.17 25.22
CA ASP A 285 5.84 13.51 25.96
C ASP A 285 6.44 12.41 26.88
N ASN A 286 5.59 11.57 27.47
CA ASN A 286 6.03 10.50 28.37
C ASN A 286 6.93 9.42 27.71
N TYR A 287 7.03 9.39 26.37
CA TYR A 287 7.75 8.35 25.62
C TYR A 287 8.75 8.90 24.60
N PHE A 288 8.79 10.21 24.39
CA PHE A 288 9.66 10.89 23.44
C PHE A 288 10.20 12.16 24.09
N ASN A 289 11.52 12.28 24.13
CA ASN A 289 12.21 13.45 24.68
C ASN A 289 12.70 14.37 23.54
N ALA A 290 12.03 15.51 23.36
CA ALA A 290 12.41 16.51 22.36
C ALA A 290 13.75 17.22 22.66
N GLU A 291 14.24 17.13 23.90
CA GLU A 291 15.54 17.71 24.28
C GLU A 291 16.72 16.79 23.96
N SER A 292 16.47 15.49 23.72
CA SER A 292 17.50 14.55 23.25
C SER A 292 17.80 14.82 21.77
N VAL A 293 18.59 15.86 21.52
CA VAL A 293 18.98 16.27 20.17
C VAL A 293 20.46 16.05 19.92
N PHE A 294 20.80 15.65 18.70
CA PHE A 294 22.18 15.43 18.28
C PHE A 294 22.42 15.99 16.87
N ASP A 295 23.69 16.21 16.57
CA ASP A 295 24.13 16.58 15.23
C ASP A 295 24.36 15.33 14.39
N HIS A 296 23.59 15.18 13.31
CA HIS A 296 23.77 14.07 12.38
C HIS A 296 25.12 14.24 11.67
N ARG A 297 25.99 13.24 11.81
CA ARG A 297 27.40 13.30 11.36
C ARG A 297 27.59 13.04 9.88
N HIS A 298 26.56 12.56 9.19
CA HIS A 298 26.63 12.20 7.78
C HIS A 298 25.88 13.20 6.92
N ASP A 299 26.34 13.36 5.69
CA ASP A 299 25.63 14.17 4.70
C ASP A 299 24.25 13.54 4.43
N LEU A 300 23.23 14.37 4.58
CA LEU A 300 21.85 14.02 4.22
C LEU A 300 21.61 14.39 2.76
N PRO A 301 20.76 13.65 2.05
CA PRO A 301 20.40 14.03 0.69
C PRO A 301 19.71 15.38 0.68
N GLU A 302 20.00 16.17 -0.33
CA GLU A 302 19.27 17.40 -0.62
C GLU A 302 18.15 17.08 -1.60
N TRP A 303 16.93 17.47 -1.22
CA TRP A 303 15.77 17.41 -2.09
C TRP A 303 14.83 18.56 -1.75
N ASP A 304 14.62 19.44 -2.73
CA ASP A 304 13.73 20.57 -2.57
C ASP A 304 12.38 20.28 -3.19
N TYR A 305 11.49 19.71 -2.38
CA TYR A 305 10.12 19.40 -2.77
C TYR A 305 9.25 20.66 -2.99
N LYS A 306 9.72 21.84 -2.57
CA LYS A 306 9.02 23.13 -2.78
C LYS A 306 9.43 23.78 -4.11
N ASN A 307 10.69 23.60 -4.53
CA ASN A 307 11.21 24.05 -5.82
C ASN A 307 11.13 23.02 -6.94
N GLN A 308 10.47 21.87 -6.72
CA GLN A 308 9.97 21.06 -7.82
C GLN A 308 8.77 21.73 -8.47
N SER A 309 9.04 22.87 -9.10
CA SER A 309 8.34 23.29 -10.28
C SER A 309 8.66 22.29 -11.41
N HIS A 310 8.05 21.11 -11.35
CA HIS A 310 7.14 20.83 -12.45
C HIS A 310 5.93 21.75 -12.24
N GLN A 311 6.16 23.06 -12.41
CA GLN A 311 5.22 23.85 -13.17
C GLN A 311 5.24 23.11 -14.51
N SER A 312 4.37 22.13 -14.66
CA SER A 312 3.60 22.07 -15.88
C SER A 312 3.13 23.52 -16.04
N GLN A 313 3.89 24.28 -16.83
CA GLN A 313 3.39 25.51 -17.37
C GLN A 313 2.09 25.05 -18.01
N HIS A 314 0.98 25.38 -17.36
CA HIS A 314 -0.31 25.30 -18.00
C HIS A 314 -0.20 26.36 -19.08
N ILE A 315 0.38 25.99 -20.22
CA ILE A 315 0.29 26.79 -21.41
C ILE A 315 -1.19 26.65 -21.79
N ASP A 316 -1.98 27.65 -21.40
CA ASP A 316 -3.36 27.75 -21.86
C ASP A 316 -3.32 28.05 -23.36
N LEU A 317 -3.28 27.00 -24.16
CA LEU A 317 -3.31 27.06 -25.62
C LEU A 317 -4.76 27.25 -26.14
N GLY A 318 -5.76 27.45 -25.27
CA GLY A 318 -7.13 27.77 -25.64
C GLY A 318 -7.76 26.82 -26.67
N GLU A 319 -8.35 27.38 -27.74
CA GLU A 319 -9.00 26.61 -28.82
C GLU A 319 -8.05 25.64 -29.56
N ASN A 320 -6.74 25.90 -29.54
CA ASN A 320 -5.74 25.07 -30.23
C ASN A 320 -5.56 23.70 -29.55
N MET A 321 -5.80 23.58 -28.24
CA MET A 321 -5.74 22.26 -27.56
C MET A 321 -6.81 21.31 -28.06
N ARG A 322 -8.02 21.82 -28.36
CA ARG A 322 -9.12 21.00 -28.88
C ARG A 322 -8.83 20.57 -30.32
N ALA A 323 -8.22 21.44 -31.13
CA ALA A 323 -7.78 21.10 -32.48
C ALA A 323 -6.70 20.01 -32.48
N VAL A 324 -5.72 20.10 -31.57
CA VAL A 324 -4.67 19.09 -31.39
C VAL A 324 -5.22 17.78 -30.81
N LYS A 325 -6.16 17.86 -29.84
CA LYS A 325 -6.85 16.68 -29.29
C LYS A 325 -7.57 15.88 -30.39
N ALA A 326 -8.26 16.57 -31.31
CA ALA A 326 -8.92 15.94 -32.45
C ALA A 326 -7.92 15.28 -33.39
N LEU A 327 -6.81 15.96 -33.71
CA LEU A 327 -5.76 15.42 -34.57
C LEU A 327 -5.07 14.19 -33.96
N ALA A 328 -4.75 14.26 -32.66
CA ALA A 328 -4.15 13.16 -31.90
C ALA A 328 -5.10 11.95 -31.80
N TYR A 329 -6.41 12.19 -31.61
CA TYR A 329 -7.40 11.11 -31.61
C TYR A 329 -7.37 10.33 -32.93
N ILE A 330 -7.34 11.04 -34.07
CA ILE A 330 -7.28 10.43 -35.40
C ILE A 330 -5.96 9.70 -35.60
N ALA A 331 -4.83 10.29 -35.19
CA ALA A 331 -3.50 9.70 -35.35
C ALA A 331 -3.32 8.39 -34.58
N LEU A 332 -4.06 8.22 -33.49
CA LEU A 332 -4.07 7.03 -32.66
C LEU A 332 -4.99 5.91 -33.18
N GLN A 333 -5.84 6.19 -34.18
CA GLN A 333 -6.65 5.15 -34.81
C GLN A 333 -5.82 4.30 -35.78
N SER A 334 -6.32 3.10 -36.09
CA SER A 334 -5.74 2.23 -37.11
C SER A 334 -5.60 2.97 -38.44
N GLU A 335 -4.38 3.03 -38.96
CA GLU A 335 -4.05 3.71 -40.23
C GLU A 335 -4.31 5.22 -40.24
N GLY A 336 -4.46 5.85 -39.06
CA GLY A 336 -4.74 7.27 -38.96
C GLY A 336 -6.11 7.65 -39.52
N CYS A 337 -7.10 6.76 -39.43
CA CYS A 337 -8.44 6.94 -39.98
C CYS A 337 -9.52 6.73 -38.91
N ALA A 338 -10.50 7.64 -38.85
CA ALA A 338 -11.57 7.61 -37.87
C ALA A 338 -12.89 8.12 -38.43
N ASP A 339 -14.01 7.61 -37.91
CA ASP A 339 -15.33 8.16 -38.21
C ASP A 339 -15.55 9.49 -37.48
N PHE A 340 -16.18 10.46 -38.15
CA PHE A 340 -16.42 11.79 -37.60
C PHE A 340 -17.17 11.75 -36.26
N ARG A 341 -18.16 10.85 -36.12
CA ARG A 341 -18.95 10.70 -34.89
C ARG A 341 -18.11 10.11 -33.75
N ASP A 342 -17.19 9.19 -34.04
CA ASP A 342 -16.30 8.60 -33.04
C ASP A 342 -15.30 9.64 -32.53
N ILE A 343 -14.77 10.50 -33.41
CA ILE A 343 -13.93 11.62 -33.00
C ILE A 343 -14.71 12.58 -32.09
N GLN A 344 -15.96 12.90 -32.46
CA GLN A 344 -16.81 13.78 -31.67
C GLN A 344 -17.07 13.24 -30.26
N GLU A 345 -17.45 11.97 -30.15
CA GLU A 345 -17.72 11.30 -28.88
C GLU A 345 -16.45 11.11 -28.05
N GLY A 346 -15.35 10.68 -28.66
CA GLY A 346 -14.09 10.41 -27.98
C GLY A 346 -13.33 11.66 -27.53
N THR A 347 -13.57 12.80 -28.18
CA THR A 347 -12.92 14.07 -27.82
C THR A 347 -13.82 15.02 -27.03
N GLU A 348 -15.13 14.77 -27.00
CA GLU A 348 -16.17 15.63 -26.42
C GLU A 348 -16.24 17.04 -27.07
N ILE A 349 -15.74 17.18 -28.30
CA ILE A 349 -15.74 18.44 -29.03
C ILE A 349 -17.10 18.61 -29.74
N PRO A 350 -17.80 19.76 -29.59
CA PRO A 350 -19.05 20.01 -30.31
C PRO A 350 -18.88 19.93 -31.84
N GLU A 351 -19.85 19.34 -32.53
CA GLU A 351 -19.83 19.07 -33.98
C GLU A 351 -19.35 20.26 -34.83
N ARG A 352 -19.88 21.47 -34.57
CA ARG A 352 -19.49 22.69 -35.29
C ARG A 352 -18.01 23.05 -35.08
N SER A 353 -17.48 22.86 -33.87
CA SER A 353 -16.07 23.12 -33.56
C SER A 353 -15.17 22.04 -34.15
N LEU A 354 -15.61 20.78 -34.13
CA LEU A 354 -14.85 19.68 -34.70
C LEU A 354 -14.67 19.83 -36.22
N TRP A 355 -15.73 20.21 -36.94
CA TRP A 355 -15.64 20.53 -38.37
C TRP A 355 -14.68 21.68 -38.66
N ARG A 356 -14.68 22.73 -37.83
CA ARG A 356 -13.73 23.85 -37.94
C ARG A 356 -12.28 23.36 -37.86
N TYR A 357 -11.98 22.48 -36.90
CA TYR A 357 -10.62 21.95 -36.72
C TYR A 357 -10.20 20.97 -37.81
N ILE A 358 -11.09 20.09 -38.25
CA ILE A 358 -10.80 19.14 -39.33
C ILE A 358 -10.56 19.90 -40.65
N ASN A 359 -11.37 20.92 -40.95
CA ASN A 359 -11.18 21.72 -42.14
C ASN A 359 -9.87 22.53 -42.10
N TYR A 360 -9.47 23.01 -40.92
CA TYR A 360 -8.15 23.63 -40.72
C TYR A 360 -7.00 22.65 -41.05
N TRP A 361 -7.01 21.44 -40.47
CA TRP A 361 -5.95 20.46 -40.75
C TRP A 361 -5.98 19.93 -42.20
N LYS A 362 -7.15 19.99 -42.85
CA LYS A 362 -7.30 19.70 -44.27
C LYS A 362 -6.74 20.80 -45.16
N SER A 363 -6.92 22.08 -44.81
CA SER A 363 -6.29 23.19 -45.54
C SER A 363 -4.76 23.20 -45.37
N GLU A 364 -4.26 22.78 -44.20
CA GLU A 364 -2.83 22.57 -43.94
C GLU A 364 -2.27 21.29 -44.60
N GLY A 365 -3.12 20.48 -45.24
CA GLY A 365 -2.71 19.30 -46.00
C GLY A 365 -2.42 18.03 -45.18
N TYR A 366 -2.72 18.02 -43.87
CA TYR A 366 -2.52 16.86 -43.00
C TYR A 366 -3.64 15.84 -43.11
N LEU A 367 -4.89 16.30 -43.17
CA LEU A 367 -6.09 15.44 -43.18
C LEU A 367 -6.84 15.53 -44.52
N ASP A 368 -7.62 14.50 -44.79
CA ASP A 368 -8.68 14.51 -45.81
C ASP A 368 -9.93 13.80 -45.26
N THR A 369 -11.02 13.91 -46.01
CA THR A 369 -12.33 13.39 -45.62
C THR A 369 -13.00 12.70 -46.80
N VAL A 370 -13.56 11.52 -46.59
CA VAL A 370 -14.38 10.83 -47.59
C VAL A 370 -15.76 10.56 -47.01
N ARG A 371 -16.80 10.74 -47.84
CA ARG A 371 -18.18 10.46 -47.46
C ARG A 371 -18.61 9.12 -48.04
N GLU A 372 -18.78 8.14 -47.18
CA GLU A 372 -19.38 6.84 -47.50
C GLU A 372 -20.75 6.76 -46.81
N HIS A 373 -20.98 5.78 -45.92
CA HIS A 373 -22.16 5.69 -45.05
C HIS A 373 -22.07 6.65 -43.83
N CYS A 374 -20.85 6.92 -43.39
CA CYS A 374 -20.47 7.94 -42.42
C CYS A 374 -19.36 8.81 -43.04
N THR A 375 -19.08 9.98 -42.44
CA THR A 375 -17.92 10.78 -42.85
C THR A 375 -16.69 10.22 -42.17
N LYS A 376 -15.74 9.71 -42.95
CA LYS A 376 -14.42 9.28 -42.46
C LYS A 376 -13.43 10.43 -42.60
N VAL A 377 -12.55 10.53 -41.63
CA VAL A 377 -11.49 11.54 -41.53
C VAL A 377 -10.17 10.79 -41.39
N PHE A 378 -9.21 11.07 -42.26
CA PHE A 378 -7.97 10.32 -42.31
C PHE A 378 -6.76 11.20 -42.66
N PHE A 379 -5.57 10.76 -42.32
CA PHE A 379 -4.34 11.42 -42.76
C PHE A 379 -4.16 11.28 -44.27
N LYS A 380 -3.87 12.41 -44.94
CA LYS A 380 -3.79 12.50 -46.41
C LYS A 380 -2.82 11.49 -47.02
N THR A 381 -1.73 11.18 -46.32
CA THR A 381 -0.79 10.13 -46.69
C THR A 381 -0.31 9.35 -45.48
N ARG A 382 0.07 8.09 -45.70
CA ARG A 382 0.66 7.23 -44.68
C ARG A 382 1.95 7.80 -44.08
N SER A 383 2.78 8.45 -44.90
CA SER A 383 4.03 9.07 -44.44
C SER A 383 3.78 10.21 -43.45
N ILE A 384 2.76 11.04 -43.70
CA ILE A 384 2.39 12.13 -42.76
C ILE A 384 1.87 11.53 -41.46
N TRP A 385 1.05 10.48 -41.52
CA TRP A 385 0.56 9.79 -40.32
C TRP A 385 1.70 9.22 -39.48
N GLU A 386 2.58 8.42 -40.08
CA GLU A 386 3.71 7.78 -39.38
C GLU A 386 4.64 8.82 -38.75
N ALA A 387 4.93 9.92 -39.46
CA ALA A 387 5.75 11.02 -38.94
C ALA A 387 5.06 11.81 -37.81
N SER A 388 3.74 11.91 -37.82
CA SER A 388 2.97 12.71 -36.85
C SER A 388 2.58 11.93 -35.59
N LYS A 389 2.52 10.59 -35.67
CA LYS A 389 1.99 9.73 -34.60
C LYS A 389 2.75 9.91 -33.28
N GLN A 390 4.07 9.72 -33.29
CA GLN A 390 4.89 9.79 -32.06
C GLN A 390 4.97 11.22 -31.48
N PRO A 391 5.22 12.27 -32.29
CA PRO A 391 5.23 13.64 -31.79
C PRO A 391 3.91 14.09 -31.14
N LEU A 392 2.76 13.69 -31.71
CA LEU A 392 1.45 14.01 -31.14
C LEU A 392 1.20 13.29 -29.82
N ILE A 393 1.68 12.05 -29.68
CA ILE A 393 1.61 11.27 -28.43
C ILE A 393 2.43 11.95 -27.34
N ASP A 394 3.67 12.31 -27.65
CA ASP A 394 4.59 12.90 -26.68
C ASP A 394 4.07 14.27 -26.23
N PHE A 395 3.57 15.08 -27.19
CA PHE A 395 2.92 16.34 -26.90
C PHE A 395 1.66 16.16 -26.03
N CYS A 396 0.72 15.31 -26.41
CA CYS A 396 -0.53 15.14 -25.66
C CYS A 396 -0.28 14.55 -24.26
N SER A 397 0.73 13.71 -24.10
CA SER A 397 1.13 13.15 -22.80
C SER A 397 1.77 14.21 -21.90
N ALA A 398 2.67 15.03 -22.44
CA ALA A 398 3.33 16.10 -21.71
C ALA A 398 2.36 17.21 -21.25
N PHE A 399 1.31 17.48 -22.04
CA PHE A 399 0.33 18.54 -21.76
C PHE A 399 -1.03 18.02 -21.22
N HIS A 400 -1.12 16.74 -20.84
CA HIS A 400 -2.34 16.11 -20.28
C HIS A 400 -3.62 16.28 -21.13
N ILE A 401 -3.49 16.21 -22.45
CA ILE A 401 -4.59 16.50 -23.39
C ILE A 401 -5.48 15.27 -23.59
N GLY A 402 -6.20 14.83 -22.56
CA GLY A 402 -7.20 13.76 -22.67
C GLY A 402 -6.69 12.38 -23.09
N PHE A 403 -5.37 12.16 -23.07
CA PHE A 403 -4.71 10.88 -23.32
C PHE A 403 -3.75 10.54 -22.18
N LYS A 404 -3.63 9.26 -21.81
CA LYS A 404 -2.74 8.75 -20.77
C LYS A 404 -1.89 7.60 -21.27
N LYS A 405 -0.59 7.66 -21.01
CA LYS A 405 0.33 6.54 -21.28
C LYS A 405 0.30 5.56 -20.10
N ILE A 406 -0.11 4.33 -20.33
CA ILE A 406 -0.16 3.26 -19.32
C ILE A 406 0.52 2.03 -19.93
N PHE A 407 1.55 1.48 -19.27
CA PHE A 407 2.31 0.30 -19.75
C PHE A 407 2.91 0.45 -21.17
N GLY A 408 3.34 1.66 -21.54
CA GLY A 408 3.90 1.93 -22.88
C GLY A 408 2.85 2.17 -23.97
N GLU A 409 1.55 2.04 -23.66
CA GLU A 409 0.43 2.23 -24.59
C GLU A 409 -0.37 3.51 -24.25
N VAL A 410 -1.06 4.11 -25.23
CA VAL A 410 -1.80 5.37 -25.07
C VAL A 410 -3.31 5.11 -24.99
N PHE A 411 -3.95 5.63 -23.95
CA PHE A 411 -5.38 5.47 -23.66
C PHE A 411 -6.09 6.82 -23.68
N ILE A 412 -7.36 6.86 -24.11
CA ILE A 412 -8.22 8.04 -23.96
C ILE A 412 -8.64 8.15 -22.49
N ASP A 413 -8.31 9.28 -21.86
CA ASP A 413 -8.66 9.57 -20.46
C ASP A 413 -10.13 10.00 -20.36
N SER A 414 -11.02 9.01 -20.33
CA SER A 414 -12.47 9.21 -20.17
C SER A 414 -12.90 9.75 -18.79
N GLY A 415 -11.96 10.04 -17.87
CA GLY A 415 -12.29 10.47 -16.50
C GLY A 415 -12.96 9.39 -15.62
N VAL A 416 -13.33 8.23 -16.17
CA VAL A 416 -14.00 7.10 -15.46
C VAL A 416 -13.00 6.16 -14.77
N ILE A 417 -11.72 6.55 -14.62
CA ILE A 417 -10.69 5.77 -13.92
C ILE A 417 -10.96 5.67 -12.39
N ARG A 418 -12.04 6.28 -11.87
CA ARG A 418 -12.45 6.10 -10.48
C ARG A 418 -13.14 4.76 -10.17
N GLN A 419 -13.74 4.06 -11.15
CA GLN A 419 -14.55 2.86 -10.83
C GLN A 419 -13.80 1.51 -10.90
N TYR A 420 -12.53 1.48 -11.31
CA TYR A 420 -11.75 0.23 -11.40
C TYR A 420 -10.82 -0.02 -10.21
N ARG A 421 -10.43 1.02 -9.45
CA ARG A 421 -9.74 0.86 -8.16
C ARG A 421 -10.61 0.12 -7.12
N GLU A 422 -11.93 0.12 -7.28
CA GLU A 422 -12.87 -0.51 -6.34
C GLU A 422 -13.31 -1.94 -6.73
N ARG A 423 -12.97 -2.46 -7.91
CA ARG A 423 -13.41 -3.82 -8.30
C ARG A 423 -12.79 -4.94 -7.46
N ALA A 424 -11.60 -4.73 -6.89
CA ALA A 424 -11.03 -5.67 -5.91
C ALA A 424 -11.90 -5.79 -4.64
N LYS A 425 -12.64 -4.73 -4.27
CA LYS A 425 -13.56 -4.71 -3.13
C LYS A 425 -14.94 -5.31 -3.43
N ASN A 426 -15.26 -5.54 -4.70
CA ASN A 426 -16.55 -6.09 -5.16
C ASN A 426 -16.49 -7.54 -5.64
N LEU A 427 -15.38 -8.25 -5.40
CA LEU A 427 -15.34 -9.70 -5.54
C LEU A 427 -16.12 -10.34 -4.38
N ARG A 428 -17.44 -10.44 -4.52
CA ARG A 428 -18.24 -11.29 -3.64
C ARG A 428 -17.80 -12.74 -3.83
N ILE A 429 -17.57 -13.43 -2.72
CA ILE A 429 -17.50 -14.89 -2.67
C ILE A 429 -18.72 -15.44 -3.43
N ILE A 430 -18.48 -16.27 -4.44
CA ILE A 430 -19.55 -17.05 -5.09
C ILE A 430 -20.16 -17.92 -4.00
N LYS A 431 -21.29 -17.49 -3.44
CA LYS A 431 -22.11 -18.33 -2.54
C LYS A 431 -22.48 -19.59 -3.33
N SER A 432 -22.32 -20.73 -2.67
CA SER A 432 -22.60 -22.07 -3.18
C SER A 432 -23.91 -22.15 -3.99
N LYS A 433 -23.84 -22.86 -5.11
CA LYS A 433 -24.90 -23.17 -6.10
C LYS A 433 -26.23 -23.71 -5.54
N LYS A 434 -27.00 -22.92 -4.78
CA LYS A 434 -28.36 -23.31 -4.34
C LYS A 434 -29.46 -22.28 -4.58
N SER A 435 -29.15 -21.07 -5.07
CA SER A 435 -30.17 -20.02 -5.28
C SER A 435 -30.38 -19.54 -6.72
N ALA A 436 -29.68 -20.09 -7.72
CA ALA A 436 -29.76 -19.63 -9.12
C ALA A 436 -30.65 -20.49 -10.05
N LYS A 437 -31.66 -21.18 -9.50
CA LYS A 437 -32.45 -22.21 -10.21
C LYS A 437 -33.64 -21.68 -11.05
N LYS A 438 -33.67 -20.40 -11.44
CA LYS A 438 -34.81 -19.82 -12.19
C LYS A 438 -34.49 -19.06 -13.48
N SER A 439 -33.26 -19.10 -14.00
CA SER A 439 -32.94 -18.47 -15.29
C SER A 439 -31.89 -19.24 -16.11
N GLN A 440 -31.95 -20.57 -16.07
CA GLN A 440 -31.31 -21.48 -17.02
C GLN A 440 -32.45 -21.92 -17.96
N ASP A 441 -32.58 -21.40 -19.18
CA ASP A 441 -32.12 -22.13 -20.35
C ASP A 441 -32.06 -21.29 -21.65
N GLN A 442 -32.00 -19.96 -21.58
CA GLN A 442 -31.88 -19.15 -22.80
C GLN A 442 -30.45 -18.67 -23.00
N GLU A 443 -29.81 -19.18 -24.07
CA GLU A 443 -28.52 -18.67 -24.54
C GLU A 443 -28.60 -17.15 -24.76
N PRO A 444 -27.56 -16.39 -24.38
CA PRO A 444 -27.56 -14.95 -24.56
C PRO A 444 -27.53 -14.60 -26.06
N ILE A 445 -28.30 -13.57 -26.44
CA ILE A 445 -28.22 -13.02 -27.80
C ILE A 445 -26.92 -12.25 -27.90
N ILE A 446 -26.05 -12.61 -28.85
CA ILE A 446 -24.78 -11.92 -29.08
C ILE A 446 -24.93 -10.95 -30.24
N VAL A 447 -24.55 -9.69 -30.03
CA VAL A 447 -24.61 -8.62 -31.04
C VAL A 447 -23.25 -7.97 -31.23
N ASP A 448 -22.99 -7.37 -32.40
CA ASP A 448 -21.66 -6.87 -32.75
C ASP A 448 -21.34 -5.45 -32.25
N SER A 449 -22.28 -4.73 -31.64
CA SER A 449 -22.03 -3.39 -31.10
C SER A 449 -22.90 -3.08 -29.88
N TYR A 450 -22.42 -2.18 -29.00
CA TYR A 450 -23.20 -1.70 -27.85
C TYR A 450 -24.48 -0.99 -28.27
N ARG A 451 -24.45 -0.24 -29.38
CA ARG A 451 -25.62 0.44 -29.93
C ARG A 451 -26.71 -0.55 -30.37
N HIS A 452 -26.32 -1.66 -31.00
CA HIS A 452 -27.25 -2.75 -31.29
C HIS A 452 -27.75 -3.42 -30.01
N ALA A 453 -26.89 -3.61 -29.00
CA ALA A 453 -27.31 -4.20 -27.73
C ALA A 453 -28.38 -3.36 -27.04
N ASP A 454 -28.20 -2.04 -26.98
CA ASP A 454 -29.14 -1.14 -26.30
C ASP A 454 -30.45 -0.98 -27.06
N LYS A 455 -30.40 -0.93 -28.40
CA LYS A 455 -31.60 -0.92 -29.23
C LYS A 455 -32.41 -2.22 -29.07
N LEU A 456 -31.74 -3.36 -29.17
CA LEU A 456 -32.36 -4.67 -29.03
C LEU A 456 -32.89 -4.91 -27.61
N ARG A 457 -32.22 -4.35 -26.59
CA ARG A 457 -32.66 -4.40 -25.19
C ARG A 457 -33.94 -3.60 -24.99
N LYS A 458 -34.06 -2.45 -25.64
CA LYS A 458 -35.26 -1.62 -25.61
C LYS A 458 -36.43 -2.33 -26.29
N GLU A 459 -36.21 -2.86 -27.49
CA GLU A 459 -37.22 -3.62 -28.26
C GLU A 459 -37.68 -4.89 -27.50
N LEU A 460 -36.77 -5.65 -26.89
CA LEU A 460 -37.12 -6.85 -26.12
C LEU A 460 -37.88 -6.52 -24.83
N ASN A 461 -37.54 -5.41 -24.16
CA ASN A 461 -38.27 -4.96 -22.98
C ASN A 461 -39.69 -4.48 -23.34
N GLU A 462 -39.87 -3.80 -24.48
CA GLU A 462 -41.19 -3.39 -24.99
C GLU A 462 -42.08 -4.60 -25.31
N LEU A 463 -41.48 -5.74 -25.70
CA LEU A 463 -42.16 -7.01 -25.93
C LEU A 463 -42.29 -7.90 -24.67
N GLY A 464 -41.86 -7.41 -23.49
CA GLY A 464 -41.93 -8.15 -22.23
C GLY A 464 -40.96 -9.33 -22.10
N VAL A 465 -39.94 -9.41 -22.96
CA VAL A 465 -38.97 -10.50 -23.01
C VAL A 465 -37.69 -10.12 -22.27
N HIS A 466 -37.38 -10.82 -21.18
CA HIS A 466 -36.16 -10.59 -20.39
C HIS A 466 -35.08 -11.61 -20.72
N ARG A 467 -34.35 -11.37 -21.82
CA ARG A 467 -33.21 -12.21 -22.24
C ARG A 467 -31.87 -11.50 -22.04
N LYS A 468 -30.81 -12.26 -21.74
CA LYS A 468 -29.45 -11.70 -21.64
C LYS A 468 -28.92 -11.38 -23.03
N ILE A 469 -28.43 -10.15 -23.23
CA ILE A 469 -27.78 -9.72 -24.47
C ILE A 469 -26.29 -9.50 -24.15
N GLY A 470 -25.42 -10.17 -24.89
CA GLY A 470 -23.97 -9.99 -24.85
C GLY A 470 -23.50 -9.23 -26.09
N VAL A 471 -22.41 -8.48 -25.97
CA VAL A 471 -21.76 -7.86 -27.13
C VAL A 471 -20.55 -8.72 -27.50
N ARG A 472 -20.43 -9.09 -28.78
CA ARG A 472 -19.29 -9.83 -29.31
C ARG A 472 -18.04 -9.02 -29.06
N SER A 473 -17.08 -9.57 -28.33
CA SER A 473 -15.82 -8.89 -28.04
C SER A 473 -14.97 -8.82 -29.32
N SER A 474 -14.84 -7.62 -29.87
CA SER A 474 -13.97 -7.26 -30.99
C SER A 474 -13.09 -6.08 -30.59
N HIS A 475 -12.12 -5.71 -31.43
CA HIS A 475 -11.22 -4.58 -31.20
C HIS A 475 -11.98 -3.27 -30.85
N ASN A 476 -13.17 -3.09 -31.44
CA ASN A 476 -13.98 -1.87 -31.34
C ASN A 476 -15.03 -1.93 -30.22
N THR A 477 -15.28 -3.09 -29.61
CA THR A 477 -16.34 -3.29 -28.59
C THR A 477 -15.82 -3.69 -27.23
N MET A 478 -14.52 -3.85 -27.04
CA MET A 478 -13.95 -3.95 -25.71
C MET A 478 -13.90 -2.55 -25.08
N ARG A 479 -14.42 -2.40 -23.85
CA ARG A 479 -14.25 -1.19 -23.00
C ARG A 479 -12.79 -0.90 -22.58
N TYR A 480 -11.86 -1.63 -23.17
CA TYR A 480 -10.44 -1.35 -23.25
C TYR A 480 -10.04 -1.67 -24.68
N SER A 481 -10.02 -0.68 -25.57
CA SER A 481 -9.28 -0.85 -26.80
C SER A 481 -7.80 -0.91 -26.41
N ARG A 482 -7.27 -2.13 -26.32
CA ARG A 482 -5.85 -2.38 -26.61
C ARG A 482 -5.61 -1.85 -28.01
N VAL A 483 -4.72 -0.88 -28.16
CA VAL A 483 -4.12 -0.55 -29.44
C VAL A 483 -2.72 -1.15 -29.38
N PHE A 484 -2.51 -2.34 -29.95
CA PHE A 484 -1.17 -2.91 -30.06
C PHE A 484 -0.45 -2.44 -31.33
N SER A 485 0.87 -2.29 -31.16
CA SER A 485 1.96 -1.94 -32.10
C SER A 485 1.91 -0.55 -32.74
#